data_AF-A0A7V3REF9-F1
#
_entry.id   AF-A0A7V3REF9-F1
#
_cell.length_a   1.000
_cell.length_b   1.000
_cell.length_c   1.000
_cell.angle_alpha   90.00
_cell.angle_beta   90.00
_cell.angle_gamma   90.00
#
_symmetry.space_group_name_H-M   'P 1'
#
loop_
_entity.id
_entity.type
_entity.pdbx_description
1 polymer ?
#
loop_
_entity_poly.entity_id
_entity_poly.type
_entity_poly.pdbx_seq_one_letter_code
_entity_poly.pdbx_strand_id
1 'polypeptide(L)' 'MVCLCSCAYNINSEMLEKVVLASAMINERTVRALGWTGLPIDHPHLLSMPESDYLKCFWFESVRKKMY' A
#
# COMPACT_ATOMS: atom_id res chain seq x y z
N MET A 1 7.73 6.68 -9.05
CA MET A 1 7.48 5.91 -7.82
C MET A 1 6.38 6.60 -7.05
N VAL A 2 5.41 5.85 -6.52
CA VAL A 2 4.25 6.35 -5.76
C VAL A 2 4.15 5.53 -4.47
N CYS A 3 3.71 6.15 -3.38
CA CYS A 3 3.38 5.49 -2.13
C CYS A 3 1.92 5.77 -1.78
N LEU A 4 1.16 4.72 -1.43
CA LEU A 4 -0.15 4.86 -0.80
C LEU A 4 -0.04 4.42 0.66
N CYS A 5 -0.40 5.32 1.58
CA CYS A 5 -0.31 5.08 3.01
C CYS A 5 -1.69 5.08 3.66
N SER A 6 -1.87 4.21 4.65
CA SER A 6 -2.98 4.27 5.59
C SER A 6 -2.46 4.18 7.01
N CYS A 7 -3.00 5.02 7.90
CA CYS A 7 -2.77 4.98 9.34
C CYS A 7 -3.95 4.38 10.11
N ALA A 8 -4.95 3.85 9.41
CA ALA A 8 -6.11 3.23 10.03
C ALA A 8 -5.85 1.74 10.24
N TYR A 9 -5.92 1.27 11.50
CA TYR A 9 -5.78 -0.15 11.85
C TYR A 9 -6.70 -1.07 11.03
N ASN A 10 -7.96 -0.66 10.85
CA ASN A 10 -8.96 -1.44 10.13
C ASN A 10 -8.69 -1.58 8.62
N ILE A 11 -7.71 -0.86 8.09
CA ILE A 11 -7.29 -0.97 6.69
C ILE A 11 -6.07 -1.88 6.64
N ASN A 12 -6.26 -3.06 6.06
CA ASN A 12 -5.17 -4.02 5.86
C ASN A 12 -4.47 -3.83 4.49
N SER A 13 -3.36 -4.54 4.30
CA SER A 13 -2.55 -4.47 3.08
C SER A 13 -3.33 -4.86 1.82
N GLU A 14 -4.18 -5.87 1.89
CA GLU A 14 -4.99 -6.33 0.75
C GLU A 14 -5.97 -5.25 0.28
N MET A 15 -6.57 -4.49 1.21
CA MET A 15 -7.46 -3.37 0.86
C MET A 15 -6.69 -2.27 0.11
N LEU A 16 -5.48 -1.94 0.55
CA LEU A 16 -4.61 -0.97 -0.11
C LEU A 16 -4.23 -1.44 -1.53
N GLU A 17 -3.86 -2.70 -1.72
CA GLU A 17 -3.58 -3.28 -3.04
C GLU A 17 -4.79 -3.19 -3.96
N LYS A 18 -5.98 -3.56 -3.47
CA LYS A 18 -7.23 -3.48 -4.24
C LYS A 18 -7.52 -2.06 -4.71
N VAL A 19 -7.31 -1.06 -3.85
CA VAL A 19 -7.50 0.35 -4.21
C VAL A 19 -6.51 0.78 -5.30
N VAL A 20 -5.24 0.41 -5.18
CA VAL A 20 -4.22 0.72 -6.19
C VAL A 20 -4.53 0.05 -7.52
N LEU A 21 -4.91 -1.23 -7.51
CA LEU A 21 -5.30 -1.97 -8.71
C LEU A 21 -6.54 -1.36 -9.37
N ALA A 22 -7.58 -1.06 -8.60
CA ALA A 22 -8.80 -0.42 -9.12
C ALA A 22 -8.49 0.94 -9.76
N SER A 23 -7.68 1.76 -9.10
CA SER A 23 -7.23 3.05 -9.63
C SER A 23 -6.42 2.89 -10.92
N ALA A 24 -5.52 1.92 -10.96
CA ALA A 24 -4.71 1.64 -12.15
C ALA A 24 -5.55 1.18 -13.35
N MET A 25 -6.59 0.36 -13.12
CA MET A 25 -7.53 -0.05 -14.16
C MET A 25 -8.27 1.14 -14.75
N ILE A 26 -8.81 2.04 -13.90
CA ILE A 26 -9.52 3.26 -14.35
C ILE A 26 -8.60 4.20 -15.14
N ASN A 27 -7.32 4.27 -14.79
CA ASN A 27 -6.34 5.16 -15.41
C ASN A 27 -5.52 4.51 -16.54
N GLU A 28 -5.85 3.27 -16.93
CA GLU A 28 -5.13 2.49 -17.94
C GLU A 28 -3.61 2.44 -17.67
N ARG A 29 -3.25 2.24 -16.39
CA ARG A 29 -1.86 2.10 -15.94
C ARG A 29 -1.56 0.65 -15.57
N THR A 30 -0.29 0.29 -15.72
CA THR A 30 0.26 -0.92 -15.12
C THR A 30 0.95 -0.55 -13.82
N VAL A 31 0.75 -1.36 -12.79
CA VAL A 31 1.39 -1.20 -11.48
C VAL A 31 2.42 -2.29 -11.28
N ARG A 32 3.61 -1.90 -10.82
CA ARG A 32 4.65 -2.83 -10.35
C ARG A 32 4.87 -2.60 -8.87
N ALA A 33 4.59 -3.61 -8.05
CA ALA A 33 4.86 -3.55 -6.61
C ALA A 33 6.36 -3.41 -6.36
N LEU A 34 6.74 -2.46 -5.50
CA LEU A 34 8.11 -2.27 -5.04
C LEU A 34 8.32 -2.82 -3.63
N GLY A 35 7.27 -2.83 -2.80
CA GLY A 35 7.31 -3.43 -1.48
C GLY A 35 6.43 -2.69 -0.49
N TRP A 36 6.56 -3.09 0.77
CA TRP A 36 5.82 -2.56 1.90
C TRP A 36 6.76 -1.93 2.91
N THR A 37 6.34 -0.80 3.47
CA THR A 37 6.90 -0.26 4.71
C THR A 37 5.78 -0.06 5.72
N GLY A 38 6.14 0.09 6.99
CA GLY A 38 5.18 0.26 8.07
C GLY A 38 5.77 1.15 9.16
N LEU A 39 5.43 0.82 10.40
CA LEU A 39 5.89 1.58 11.56
C LEU A 39 7.43 1.59 11.67
N PRO A 40 8.03 2.74 12.04
CA PRO A 40 9.45 2.82 12.36
C PRO A 40 9.74 2.14 13.72
N ILE A 41 11.02 1.93 14.02
CA ILE A 41 11.47 1.18 15.20
C ILE A 41 11.10 1.83 16.54
N ASP A 42 10.88 3.14 16.56
CA ASP A 42 10.39 3.90 17.71
C ASP A 42 8.88 3.72 17.96
N HIS A 43 8.16 3.04 17.06
CA HIS A 43 6.74 2.71 17.16
C HIS A 43 6.52 1.20 16.95
N PRO A 44 6.88 0.35 17.91
CA PRO A 44 6.86 -1.09 17.71
C PRO A 44 5.44 -1.64 17.56
N HIS A 45 5.28 -2.62 16.66
CA HIS A 45 4.11 -3.48 16.66
C HIS A 45 4.16 -4.45 17.84
N LEU A 46 3.15 -4.37 18.69
CA LEU A 46 2.97 -5.25 19.85
C LEU A 46 2.11 -6.45 19.44
N LEU A 47 2.68 -7.66 19.49
CA LEU A 47 1.96 -8.90 19.18
C LEU A 47 0.74 -9.13 20.09
N SER A 48 0.77 -8.60 21.32
CA SER A 48 -0.34 -8.67 22.27
C SER A 48 -1.46 -7.65 22.01
N MET A 49 -1.24 -6.68 21.11
CA MET A 49 -2.17 -5.60 20.81
C MET A 49 -2.14 -5.33 19.30
N PRO A 50 -2.90 -6.09 18.49
CA PRO A 50 -2.84 -6.00 17.03
C PRO A 50 -3.14 -4.59 16.50
N GLU A 51 -3.94 -3.81 17.23
CA GLU A 51 -4.25 -2.40 16.95
C GLU A 51 -3.00 -1.51 16.85
N SER A 52 -1.89 -1.92 17.47
CA SER A 52 -0.61 -1.20 17.39
C SER A 52 0.00 -1.20 16.00
N ASP A 53 -0.28 -2.20 15.15
CA ASP A 53 0.13 -2.20 13.74
C ASP A 53 -0.91 -1.42 12.92
N TYR A 54 -0.84 -0.09 12.94
CA TYR A 54 -1.82 0.76 12.23
C TYR A 54 -1.29 1.38 10.93
N LEU A 55 0.03 1.54 10.79
CA LEU A 55 0.63 2.19 9.63
C LEU A 55 1.03 1.16 8.57
N LYS A 56 0.45 1.27 7.38
CA LYS A 56 0.82 0.48 6.20
C LYS A 56 1.10 1.40 5.03
N CYS A 57 2.22 1.19 4.35
CA CYS A 57 2.65 1.98 3.21
C CYS A 57 2.99 1.04 2.05
N PHE A 58 2.21 1.12 0.97
CA PHE A 58 2.46 0.35 -0.23
C PHE A 58 3.21 1.18 -1.26
N TRP A 59 4.42 0.74 -1.62
CA TRP A 59 5.26 1.38 -2.62
C TRP A 59 5.10 0.68 -3.97
N PHE A 60 4.91 1.46 -5.03
CA PHE A 60 4.77 0.93 -6.37
C PHE A 60 5.24 1.89 -7.46
N GLU A 61 5.52 1.34 -8.63
CA GLU A 61 5.64 2.11 -9.87
C GLU A 61 4.34 2.08 -10.64
N SER A 62 3.96 3.24 -11.20
CA SER A 62 2.87 3.36 -12.14
C SER A 62 3.44 3.65 -13.53
N VAL A 63 3.25 2.71 -14.46
CA VAL A 63 3.73 2.81 -15.84
C VAL A 63 2.52 2.98 -16.76
N ARG A 64 2.63 3.83 -17.79
CA ARG A 64 1.59 3.90 -18.82
C ARG A 64 1.52 2.58 -19.57
N LYS A 65 0.31 2.05 -19.75
CA LYS A 65 0.09 0.89 -20.62
C LYS A 65 0.37 1.35 -22.06
N LYS A 66 1.33 0.73 -22.75
CA LYS A 66 1.55 0.99 -24.19
C LYS A 66 0.40 0.32 -24.94
N MET A 67 -0.47 1.11 -25.57
CA MET A 67 -1.37 0.62 -26.60
C MET A 67 -0.52 0.27 -27.83
N TYR A 68 -0.60 -0.98 -28.27
CA TYR A 68 -0.14 -1.42 -29.59
C TYR A 68 -1.34 -1.47 -30.53
#